data_AF-A0AAV5C6I6-F1
#
_entry.id   AF-A0AAV5C6I6-F1
#
_cell.length_a   1.000
_cell.length_b   1.000
_cell.length_c   1.000
_cell.angle_alpha   90.00
_cell.angle_beta   90.00
_cell.angle_gamma   90.00
#
_symmetry.space_group_name_H-M   'P 1'
#
loop_
_entity.id
_entity.type
_entity.pdbx_description
1 polymer ?
#
loop_
_entity_poly.entity_id
_entity_poly.type
_entity_poly.pdbx_seq_one_letter_code
_entity_poly.pdbx_strand_id
1 'polypeptide(L)'
;MSIVGLHRPYQAGIDSSKVSGVVVAISIVASGGYPDKFTSSDELIYSGSGGKATNKKEAGDQRLERGNLALKNCIEMKSLVRVVHGFKDCSQEGPKGSMVFKYKLQRILRKLELTNVHEDSDKCACAMKNGGQLPFNFDSKIIWVKSLVFECGPSCRCPPTCRNRVSQHGIKISLEIFRTSEKGWGVRSLNSISRGNFICEYTGELLQEEEAAKLENDEYLFDIGRNYHDKDLWKRLQHVNPSLQYDFPSSKEGFTIDGAKCGNVGKFINHSCSPNLYAQNVLWDHDDMRIPHIMFFATENIPPLQELPYDYHYEIGKVRDENGVEKVKRCYCGSTKCRGRLY
;
A
#
# COMPACT_ATOMS: atom_id res chain seq x y z
N MET A 1 -0.70 -8.80 -23.04
CA MET A 1 0.68 -8.89 -22.49
C MET A 1 1.74 -8.77 -23.58
N SER A 2 1.56 -9.42 -24.74
CA SER A 2 2.54 -9.41 -25.83
C SER A 2 2.82 -8.02 -26.42
N ILE A 3 1.79 -7.20 -26.61
CA ILE A 3 1.91 -5.84 -27.18
C ILE A 3 2.84 -4.94 -26.34
N VAL A 4 2.79 -5.08 -25.01
CA VAL A 4 3.60 -4.28 -24.08
C VAL A 4 4.90 -4.98 -23.67
N GLY A 5 5.25 -6.09 -24.32
CA GLY A 5 6.52 -6.82 -24.10
C GLY A 5 6.67 -7.52 -22.74
N LEU A 6 5.62 -7.56 -21.91
CA LEU A 6 5.70 -8.19 -20.57
C LEU A 6 5.79 -9.73 -20.64
N HIS A 7 5.12 -10.32 -21.64
CA HIS A 7 5.15 -11.75 -21.94
C HIS A 7 4.76 -11.92 -23.40
N ARG A 8 5.67 -12.43 -24.23
CA ARG A 8 5.51 -12.48 -25.70
C ARG A 8 4.55 -13.58 -26.17
N PRO A 9 4.59 -14.82 -25.64
CA PRO A 9 3.66 -15.86 -26.07
C PRO A 9 2.20 -15.48 -25.78
N TYR A 10 1.31 -15.79 -26.73
CA TYR A 10 -0.13 -15.53 -26.55
C TYR A 10 -0.82 -16.61 -25.70
N GLN A 11 -0.33 -17.86 -25.73
CA GLN A 11 -0.97 -19.01 -25.08
C GLN A 11 -0.04 -19.80 -24.14
N ALA A 12 1.26 -19.83 -24.41
CA ALA A 12 2.19 -20.58 -23.58
C ALA A 12 2.39 -19.85 -22.24
N GLY A 13 2.49 -20.60 -21.13
CA GLY A 13 2.69 -20.01 -19.81
C GLY A 13 4.13 -19.60 -19.51
N ILE A 14 5.11 -19.94 -20.36
CA ILE A 14 6.53 -19.66 -20.15
C ILE A 14 7.07 -18.94 -21.39
N ASP A 15 7.65 -17.76 -21.18
CA ASP A 15 8.40 -17.00 -22.19
C ASP A 15 9.89 -17.15 -21.92
N SER A 16 10.68 -17.39 -22.97
CA SER A 16 12.12 -17.63 -22.85
C SER A 16 12.93 -16.84 -23.89
N SER A 17 14.14 -16.47 -23.52
CA SER A 17 15.09 -15.78 -24.39
C SER A 17 16.47 -16.44 -24.32
N LYS A 18 17.34 -16.16 -25.29
CA LYS A 18 18.74 -16.58 -25.24
C LYS A 18 19.58 -15.50 -24.58
N VAL A 19 20.33 -15.87 -23.56
CA VAL A 19 21.32 -15.02 -22.88
C VAL A 19 22.66 -15.75 -22.95
N SER A 20 23.67 -15.14 -23.59
CA SER A 20 24.99 -15.74 -23.79
C SER A 20 24.94 -17.16 -24.40
N GLY A 21 24.03 -17.37 -25.36
CA GLY A 21 23.84 -18.67 -26.03
C GLY A 21 22.98 -19.68 -25.26
N VAL A 22 22.67 -19.45 -23.98
CA VAL A 22 21.85 -20.34 -23.15
C VAL A 22 20.39 -19.85 -23.14
N VAL A 23 19.44 -20.77 -23.28
CA VAL A 23 18.00 -20.43 -23.18
C VAL A 23 17.59 -20.29 -21.71
N VAL A 24 17.02 -19.15 -21.34
CA VAL A 24 16.54 -18.85 -19.98
C VAL A 24 15.10 -18.35 -20.04
N ALA A 25 14.31 -18.63 -19.01
CA ALA A 25 12.96 -18.10 -18.87
C ALA A 25 13.01 -16.61 -18.45
N ILE A 26 12.21 -15.78 -19.10
CA ILE A 26 12.11 -14.34 -18.80
C ILE A 26 10.83 -13.98 -18.07
N SER A 27 9.73 -14.68 -18.36
CA SER A 27 8.47 -14.51 -17.64
C SER A 27 7.62 -15.77 -17.65
N ILE A 28 6.81 -15.92 -16.61
CA ILE A 28 5.81 -16.98 -16.48
C ILE A 28 4.43 -16.41 -16.17
N VAL A 29 3.39 -17.12 -16.60
CA VAL A 29 1.99 -16.77 -16.36
C VAL A 29 1.30 -17.90 -15.58
N ALA A 30 1.09 -17.66 -14.28
CA ALA A 30 0.33 -18.57 -13.40
C ALA A 30 -1.15 -18.19 -13.43
N SER A 31 -1.92 -18.83 -14.31
CA SER A 31 -3.33 -18.48 -14.61
C SER A 31 -4.34 -19.61 -14.34
N GLY A 32 -3.97 -20.59 -13.51
CA GLY A 32 -4.84 -21.72 -13.15
C GLY A 32 -4.93 -22.83 -14.19
N GLY A 33 -4.11 -22.79 -15.25
CA GLY A 33 -4.03 -23.85 -16.25
C GLY A 33 -3.42 -25.14 -15.70
N TYR A 34 -2.53 -25.09 -14.72
CA TYR A 34 -1.98 -26.24 -14.02
C TYR A 34 -2.12 -26.01 -12.51
N PRO A 35 -2.00 -27.05 -11.65
CA PRO A 35 -2.12 -26.90 -10.20
C PRO A 35 -0.87 -26.23 -9.62
N ASP A 36 -0.76 -24.93 -9.85
CA ASP A 36 0.22 -24.05 -9.22
C ASP A 36 -0.21 -23.78 -7.78
N LYS A 37 0.74 -23.82 -6.84
CA LYS A 37 0.45 -23.64 -5.41
C LYS A 37 1.18 -22.41 -4.89
N PHE A 38 0.42 -21.46 -4.35
CA PHE A 38 0.97 -20.41 -3.49
C PHE A 38 1.03 -20.95 -2.07
N THR A 39 2.24 -21.09 -1.54
CA THR A 39 2.47 -21.55 -0.15
C THR A 39 2.53 -20.35 0.80
N SER A 40 2.86 -19.16 0.30
CA SER A 40 2.81 -17.87 1.01
C SER A 40 2.75 -16.69 0.02
N SER A 41 2.76 -15.44 0.49
CA SER A 41 2.84 -14.24 -0.37
C SER A 41 4.15 -14.12 -1.17
N ASP A 42 5.19 -14.83 -0.76
CA ASP A 42 6.54 -14.73 -1.31
C ASP A 42 7.02 -16.02 -1.97
N GLU A 43 6.17 -17.04 -2.05
CA GLU A 43 6.55 -18.36 -2.56
C GLU A 43 5.47 -18.93 -3.50
N LEU A 44 5.92 -19.31 -4.70
CA LEU A 44 5.10 -19.94 -5.73
C LEU A 44 5.73 -21.27 -6.14
N ILE A 45 4.96 -22.34 -6.09
CA ILE A 45 5.26 -23.62 -6.72
C ILE A 45 4.57 -23.64 -8.08
N TYR A 46 5.34 -23.39 -9.13
CA TYR A 46 4.87 -23.34 -10.51
C TYR A 46 5.04 -24.69 -11.22
N SER A 47 4.05 -25.08 -11.99
CA SER A 47 4.06 -26.33 -12.76
C SER A 47 4.64 -26.09 -14.15
N GLY A 48 5.56 -26.95 -14.57
CA GLY A 48 6.11 -26.95 -15.92
C GLY A 48 5.04 -27.13 -16.99
N SER A 49 5.40 -26.83 -18.24
CA SER A 49 4.51 -27.00 -19.39
C SER A 49 4.69 -28.39 -20.03
N GLY A 50 3.60 -28.95 -20.55
CA GLY A 50 3.61 -30.23 -21.28
C GLY A 50 2.77 -31.30 -20.60
N GLY A 51 2.57 -32.42 -21.29
CA GLY A 51 1.90 -33.60 -20.72
C GLY A 51 0.38 -33.51 -20.58
N LYS A 52 -0.25 -32.38 -20.96
CA LYS A 52 -1.71 -32.27 -20.98
C LYS A 52 -2.34 -33.08 -22.10
N ALA A 53 -3.39 -33.83 -21.76
CA ALA A 53 -4.24 -34.48 -22.74
C ALA A 53 -4.84 -33.44 -23.70
N THR A 54 -4.74 -33.73 -24.99
CA THR A 54 -5.51 -33.04 -26.03
C THR A 54 -6.58 -34.01 -26.51
N ASN A 55 -7.63 -33.55 -27.19
CA ASN A 55 -8.79 -34.37 -27.62
C ASN A 55 -8.46 -35.65 -28.44
N LYS A 56 -7.18 -35.99 -28.66
CA LYS A 56 -6.70 -37.19 -29.36
C LYS A 56 -5.54 -37.95 -28.67
N LYS A 57 -5.06 -37.56 -27.47
CA LYS A 57 -3.97 -38.28 -26.76
C LYS A 57 -4.10 -38.19 -25.24
N GLU A 58 -3.80 -39.30 -24.57
CA GLU A 58 -3.68 -39.39 -23.11
C GLU A 58 -2.59 -38.45 -22.56
N ALA A 59 -2.73 -38.09 -21.29
CA ALA A 59 -1.72 -37.31 -20.59
C ALA A 59 -0.41 -38.11 -20.51
N GLY A 60 0.72 -37.43 -20.70
CA GLY A 60 2.04 -38.07 -20.73
C GLY A 60 3.05 -37.29 -19.90
N ASP A 61 4.19 -37.91 -19.64
CA ASP A 61 5.26 -37.28 -18.85
C ASP A 61 5.75 -35.98 -19.49
N GLN A 62 5.94 -34.97 -18.65
CA GLN A 62 6.62 -33.76 -19.07
C GLN A 62 8.07 -34.05 -19.41
N ARG A 63 8.61 -33.31 -20.38
CA ARG A 63 10.01 -33.40 -20.80
C ARG A 63 10.78 -32.15 -20.37
N LEU A 64 12.06 -32.32 -20.06
CA LEU A 64 12.97 -31.23 -19.72
C LEU A 64 13.46 -30.53 -21.01
N GLU A 65 12.54 -29.86 -21.69
CA GLU A 65 12.79 -29.17 -22.95
C GLU A 65 12.07 -27.81 -22.95
N ARG A 66 12.38 -26.95 -23.93
CA ARG A 66 11.70 -25.66 -24.16
C ARG A 66 11.63 -24.82 -22.87
N GLY A 67 10.43 -24.46 -22.41
CA GLY A 67 10.22 -23.65 -21.20
C GLY A 67 10.70 -24.33 -19.91
N ASN A 68 10.60 -25.66 -19.82
CA ASN A 68 11.06 -26.42 -18.65
C ASN A 68 12.59 -26.40 -18.56
N LEU A 69 13.27 -26.56 -19.70
CA LEU A 69 14.71 -26.40 -19.80
C LEU A 69 15.13 -24.94 -19.50
N ALA A 70 14.37 -23.96 -19.99
CA ALA A 70 14.63 -22.55 -19.75
C ALA A 70 14.54 -22.18 -18.26
N LEU A 71 13.53 -22.70 -17.53
CA LEU A 71 13.41 -22.52 -16.08
C LEU A 71 14.52 -23.24 -15.31
N LYS A 72 14.91 -24.45 -15.73
CA LYS A 72 16.05 -25.18 -15.16
C LYS A 72 17.34 -24.38 -15.31
N ASN A 73 17.58 -23.79 -16.49
CA ASN A 73 18.74 -22.96 -16.74
C ASN A 73 18.72 -21.66 -15.94
N CYS A 74 17.55 -21.08 -15.64
CA CYS A 74 17.46 -19.93 -14.73
C CYS A 74 17.97 -20.24 -13.32
N ILE A 75 17.79 -21.46 -12.83
CA ILE A 75 18.31 -21.89 -11.52
C ILE A 75 19.85 -21.89 -11.57
N GLU A 76 20.44 -22.50 -12.60
CA GLU A 76 21.89 -22.58 -12.77
C GLU A 76 22.53 -21.21 -12.97
N MET A 77 21.90 -20.36 -13.80
CA MET A 77 22.39 -19.02 -14.12
C MET A 77 21.94 -17.94 -13.12
N LYS A 78 21.20 -18.31 -12.07
CA LYS A 78 20.57 -17.37 -11.11
C LYS A 78 19.81 -16.21 -11.80
N SER A 79 19.15 -16.51 -12.92
CA SER A 79 18.44 -15.53 -13.73
C SER A 79 17.04 -15.26 -13.17
N LEU A 80 16.64 -13.99 -13.17
CA LEU A 80 15.35 -13.57 -12.64
C LEU A 80 14.21 -13.88 -13.61
N VAL A 81 13.09 -14.34 -13.08
CA VAL A 81 11.88 -14.65 -13.85
C VAL A 81 10.74 -13.77 -13.37
N ARG A 82 10.13 -13.00 -14.29
CA ARG A 82 8.94 -12.21 -13.98
C ARG A 82 7.73 -13.13 -13.81
N VAL A 83 7.00 -13.01 -12.70
CA VAL A 83 5.78 -13.79 -12.46
C VAL A 83 4.56 -12.91 -12.72
N VAL A 84 3.65 -13.36 -13.57
CA VAL A 84 2.35 -12.74 -13.78
C VAL A 84 1.26 -13.70 -13.33
N HIS A 85 0.48 -13.28 -12.36
CA HIS A 85 -0.60 -14.09 -11.80
C HIS A 85 -1.93 -13.65 -12.41
N GLY A 86 -2.64 -14.59 -13.04
CA GLY A 86 -3.99 -14.37 -13.53
C GLY A 86 -5.02 -14.79 -12.47
N PHE A 87 -5.93 -13.89 -12.10
CA PHE A 87 -7.01 -14.17 -11.17
C PHE A 87 -8.09 -15.02 -11.87
N LYS A 88 -8.29 -16.27 -11.42
CA LYS A 88 -9.38 -17.16 -11.85
C LYS A 88 -9.85 -18.01 -10.68
N ASP A 89 -11.17 -18.10 -10.49
CA ASP A 89 -11.85 -18.76 -9.36
C ASP A 89 -11.80 -20.30 -9.38
N CYS A 90 -11.09 -20.94 -10.30
CA CYS A 90 -11.03 -22.40 -10.38
C CYS A 90 -9.62 -22.88 -10.71
N SER A 91 -8.98 -23.60 -9.78
CA SER A 91 -7.78 -24.39 -10.04
C SER A 91 -8.18 -25.74 -10.65
N GLN A 92 -7.59 -26.09 -11.80
CA GLN A 92 -7.79 -27.42 -12.39
C GLN A 92 -6.86 -28.46 -11.75
N GLU A 93 -7.37 -29.68 -11.51
CA GLU A 93 -6.54 -30.82 -11.11
C GLU A 93 -5.52 -31.14 -12.22
N GLY A 94 -4.27 -31.34 -11.84
CA GLY A 94 -3.22 -31.79 -12.77
C GLY A 94 -3.47 -33.23 -13.23
N PRO A 95 -2.80 -33.68 -14.30
CA PRO A 95 -2.95 -35.05 -14.78
C PRO A 95 -2.49 -36.05 -13.68
N LYS A 96 -3.39 -36.97 -13.30
CA LYS A 96 -3.12 -38.02 -12.30
C LYS A 96 -2.23 -39.09 -12.92
N GLY A 97 -1.13 -39.45 -12.24
CA GLY A 97 -0.26 -40.57 -12.62
C GLY A 97 0.85 -40.27 -13.65
N SER A 98 1.16 -39.01 -13.95
CA SER A 98 2.24 -38.63 -14.88
C SER A 98 3.25 -37.67 -14.24
N MET A 99 4.49 -37.72 -14.71
CA MET A 99 5.59 -36.90 -14.20
C MET A 99 5.42 -35.44 -14.62
N VAL A 100 5.45 -34.54 -13.63
CA VAL A 100 5.30 -33.08 -13.81
C VAL A 100 6.49 -32.38 -13.18
N PHE A 101 7.10 -31.43 -13.89
CA PHE A 101 8.13 -30.57 -13.31
C PHE A 101 7.50 -29.54 -12.39
N LYS A 102 8.09 -29.34 -11.22
CA LYS A 102 7.71 -28.30 -10.26
C LYS A 102 8.90 -27.38 -10.03
N TYR A 103 8.64 -26.08 -10.16
CA TYR A 103 9.62 -25.04 -9.96
C TYR A 103 9.21 -24.22 -8.75
N LYS A 104 10.07 -24.19 -7.74
CA LYS A 104 9.89 -23.33 -6.57
C LYS A 104 10.46 -21.96 -6.88
N LEU A 105 9.60 -20.96 -7.01
CA LEU A 105 9.99 -19.56 -7.15
C LEU A 105 9.84 -18.87 -5.81
N GLN A 106 10.92 -18.26 -5.37
CA GLN A 106 10.90 -17.37 -4.22
C GLN A 106 10.94 -15.94 -4.74
N ARG A 107 9.99 -15.13 -4.27
CA ARG A 107 9.97 -13.70 -4.55
C ARG A 107 11.26 -13.13 -4.00
N ILE A 108 12.06 -12.55 -4.89
CA ILE A 108 13.20 -11.77 -4.44
C ILE A 108 12.63 -10.52 -3.78
N LEU A 109 12.66 -10.51 -2.46
CA LEU A 109 12.63 -9.29 -1.66
C LEU A 109 13.93 -8.57 -1.98
N ARG A 110 13.95 -7.79 -3.07
CA ARG A 110 15.09 -6.95 -3.37
C ARG A 110 15.25 -5.98 -2.19
N LYS A 111 16.29 -6.16 -1.37
CA LYS A 111 17.17 -5.02 -1.09
C LYS A 111 17.59 -4.54 -2.46
N LEU A 112 17.01 -3.43 -2.91
CA LEU A 112 17.25 -2.89 -4.24
C LEU A 112 18.71 -2.45 -4.30
N GLU A 113 19.62 -3.31 -4.76
CA GLU A 113 20.86 -2.82 -5.35
C GLU A 113 20.48 -2.22 -6.71
N LEU A 114 20.46 -0.88 -6.69
CA LEU A 114 20.11 0.00 -7.78
C LEU A 114 21.19 -0.09 -8.87
N THR A 115 20.89 -0.67 -10.02
CA THR A 115 21.60 -0.31 -11.24
C THR A 115 21.07 1.05 -11.69
N ASN A 116 21.85 2.09 -11.42
CA ASN A 116 21.80 3.48 -11.88
C ASN A 116 20.60 3.89 -12.75
N VAL A 117 19.62 4.52 -12.09
CA VAL A 117 19.08 5.80 -12.58
C VAL A 117 19.60 6.84 -11.59
N HIS A 118 20.62 7.58 -12.01
CA HIS A 118 21.13 8.74 -11.28
C HIS A 118 20.06 9.83 -11.26
N GLU A 119 19.27 9.88 -10.19
CA GLU A 119 18.82 11.13 -9.58
C GLU A 119 19.05 11.02 -8.07
N ASP A 120 20.31 11.25 -7.69
CA ASP A 120 20.74 11.94 -6.46
C ASP A 120 20.00 11.63 -5.14
N SER A 121 19.88 10.35 -4.74
CA SER A 121 19.55 10.04 -3.34
C SER A 121 20.62 10.60 -2.38
N ASP A 122 21.89 10.60 -2.80
CA ASP A 122 23.02 11.04 -1.97
C ASP A 122 23.24 12.57 -1.96
N LYS A 123 22.52 13.33 -2.81
CA LYS A 123 22.59 14.81 -2.87
C LYS A 123 21.26 15.51 -2.63
N CYS A 124 20.14 14.77 -2.57
CA CYS A 124 18.84 15.37 -2.35
C CYS A 124 18.68 15.76 -0.88
N ALA A 125 18.61 17.06 -0.60
CA ALA A 125 18.34 17.57 0.75
C ALA A 125 17.03 17.02 1.33
N CYS A 126 15.99 16.80 0.52
CA CYS A 126 14.75 16.17 0.96
C CYS A 126 14.94 14.69 1.34
N ALA A 127 15.79 13.94 0.64
CA ALA A 127 16.14 12.58 1.04
C ALA A 127 16.86 12.58 2.39
N MET A 128 17.76 13.54 2.63
CA MET A 128 18.44 13.71 3.92
C MET A 128 17.47 14.06 5.06
N LYS A 129 16.50 14.96 4.84
CA LYS A 129 15.41 15.23 5.81
C LYS A 129 14.60 13.96 6.13
N ASN A 130 14.55 13.01 5.20
CA ASN A 130 13.94 11.70 5.37
C ASN A 130 14.91 10.64 5.92
N GLY A 131 16.07 10.98 6.49
CA GLY A 131 17.02 9.99 7.01
C GLY A 131 17.84 9.28 5.91
N GLY A 132 18.14 9.99 4.82
CA GLY A 132 19.02 9.54 3.74
C GLY A 132 18.36 8.66 2.67
N GLN A 133 17.05 8.44 2.76
CA GLN A 133 16.30 7.62 1.79
C GLN A 133 14.96 8.25 1.45
N LEU A 134 14.54 8.11 0.19
CA LEU A 134 13.21 8.56 -0.22
C LEU A 134 12.11 7.66 0.39
N PRO A 135 11.00 8.24 0.87
CA PRO A 135 9.91 7.51 1.51
C PRO A 135 9.01 6.75 0.52
N PHE A 136 9.10 7.05 -0.79
CA PHE A 136 8.28 6.46 -1.84
C PHE A 136 9.08 5.58 -2.80
N ASN A 137 8.44 4.51 -3.30
CA ASN A 137 8.99 3.67 -4.36
C ASN A 137 8.69 4.24 -5.76
N PHE A 138 9.15 3.54 -6.80
CA PHE A 138 8.95 3.95 -8.20
C PHE A 138 7.49 3.91 -8.67
N ASP A 139 6.61 3.20 -7.96
CA ASP A 139 5.17 3.16 -8.22
C ASP A 139 4.39 4.21 -7.40
N SER A 140 5.09 5.21 -6.84
CA SER A 140 4.53 6.26 -5.98
C SER A 140 3.80 5.70 -4.74
N LYS A 141 4.28 4.57 -4.20
CA LYS A 141 3.76 3.98 -2.96
C LYS A 141 4.70 4.28 -1.80
N ILE A 142 4.13 4.63 -0.64
CA ILE A 142 4.91 4.83 0.58
C ILE A 142 5.50 3.49 1.04
N ILE A 143 6.79 3.47 1.32
CA ILE A 143 7.53 2.27 1.75
C ILE A 143 7.57 2.19 3.27
N TRP A 144 7.79 3.33 3.91
CA TRP A 144 8.02 3.43 5.35
C TRP A 144 7.09 4.47 5.94
N VAL A 145 6.33 4.06 6.96
CA VAL A 145 5.62 5.00 7.84
C VAL A 145 6.68 5.79 8.60
N LYS A 146 6.53 7.11 8.66
CA LYS A 146 7.43 7.99 9.41
C LYS A 146 6.62 8.92 10.28
N SER A 147 7.29 9.47 11.28
CA SER A 147 6.78 10.57 12.10
C SER A 147 6.36 11.74 11.21
N LEU A 148 7.27 12.14 10.32
CA LEU A 148 7.08 13.18 9.34
C LEU A 148 7.76 12.78 8.03
N VAL A 149 7.04 12.92 6.92
CA VAL A 149 7.57 12.71 5.57
C VAL A 149 7.84 14.06 4.92
N PHE A 150 9.01 14.22 4.32
CA PHE A 150 9.36 15.44 3.57
C PHE A 150 9.32 15.16 2.07
N GLU A 151 8.31 15.67 1.39
CA GLU A 151 8.26 15.66 -0.07
C GLU A 151 9.10 16.80 -0.67
N CYS A 152 9.40 16.72 -1.96
CA CYS A 152 10.03 17.80 -2.69
C CYS A 152 9.03 18.94 -2.90
N GLY A 153 9.44 20.16 -2.57
CA GLY A 153 8.58 21.35 -2.62
C GLY A 153 8.69 22.20 -3.87
N PRO A 154 8.00 23.35 -3.91
CA PRO A 154 8.13 24.34 -4.99
C PRO A 154 9.56 24.88 -5.14
N SER A 155 10.31 24.96 -4.03
CA SER A 155 11.71 25.41 -4.01
C SER A 155 12.71 24.36 -4.53
N CYS A 156 12.27 23.11 -4.74
CA CYS A 156 13.14 22.04 -5.26
C CYS A 156 13.27 22.13 -6.78
N ARG A 157 14.49 21.91 -7.29
CA ARG A 157 14.80 21.93 -8.74
C ARG A 157 14.46 20.63 -9.49
N CYS A 158 13.96 19.62 -8.78
CA CYS A 158 13.60 18.35 -9.38
C CYS A 158 12.31 18.48 -10.21
N PRO A 159 12.14 17.67 -11.27
CA PRO A 159 10.97 17.75 -12.15
C PRO A 159 9.66 17.38 -11.41
N PRO A 160 8.48 17.71 -11.97
CA PRO A 160 7.20 17.25 -11.43
C PRO A 160 7.09 15.72 -11.34
N THR A 161 7.80 14.99 -12.18
CA THR A 161 7.88 13.51 -12.16
C THR A 161 8.80 12.97 -11.06
N CYS A 162 9.35 13.82 -10.19
CA CYS A 162 10.21 13.40 -9.09
C CYS A 162 9.48 12.37 -8.21
N ARG A 163 10.18 11.28 -7.90
CA ARG A 163 9.67 10.21 -7.03
C ARG A 163 9.27 10.69 -5.63
N ASN A 164 9.81 11.81 -5.18
CA ASN A 164 9.48 12.44 -3.91
C ASN A 164 8.38 13.52 -4.03
N ARG A 165 7.55 13.45 -5.07
CA ARG A 165 6.33 14.25 -5.25
C ARG A 165 5.16 13.29 -5.49
N VAL A 166 4.43 12.92 -4.44
CA VAL A 166 3.37 11.91 -4.51
C VAL A 166 2.04 12.50 -4.07
N SER A 167 1.89 12.83 -2.79
CA SER A 167 0.61 13.30 -2.24
C SER A 167 0.26 14.70 -2.75
N GLN A 168 1.25 15.55 -3.04
CA GLN A 168 1.03 16.88 -3.62
C GLN A 168 0.37 16.87 -5.01
N HIS A 169 0.36 15.73 -5.71
CA HIS A 169 -0.32 15.59 -7.00
C HIS A 169 -1.83 15.33 -6.89
N GLY A 170 -2.36 15.29 -5.66
CA GLY A 170 -3.77 15.07 -5.39
C GLY A 170 -4.25 13.67 -5.74
N ILE A 171 -5.57 13.49 -5.67
CA ILE A 171 -6.24 12.19 -5.77
C ILE A 171 -6.04 11.58 -7.17
N LYS A 172 -5.55 10.33 -7.22
CA LYS A 172 -5.43 9.52 -8.46
C LYS A 172 -6.31 8.27 -8.47
N ILE A 173 -6.97 7.96 -7.36
CA ILE A 173 -7.87 6.82 -7.22
C ILE A 173 -9.31 7.28 -7.43
N SER A 174 -10.14 6.45 -8.08
CA SER A 174 -11.57 6.69 -8.23
C SER A 174 -12.31 6.45 -6.91
N LEU A 175 -12.53 7.53 -6.16
CA LEU A 175 -13.26 7.51 -4.90
C LEU A 175 -14.75 7.80 -5.13
N GLU A 176 -15.60 7.17 -4.32
CA GLU A 176 -17.01 7.51 -4.22
C GLU A 176 -17.42 7.69 -2.75
N ILE A 177 -18.32 8.65 -2.53
CA ILE A 177 -19.01 8.83 -1.26
C ILE A 177 -20.31 8.04 -1.33
N PHE A 178 -20.56 7.21 -0.32
CA PHE A 178 -21.76 6.36 -0.28
C PHE A 178 -22.43 6.43 1.10
N ARG A 179 -23.73 6.14 1.16
CA ARG A 179 -24.47 6.10 2.43
C ARG A 179 -24.25 4.74 3.09
N THR A 180 -23.72 4.76 4.31
CA THR A 180 -23.61 3.58 5.17
C THR A 180 -24.90 3.36 5.96
N SER A 181 -25.09 2.16 6.50
CA SER A 181 -26.25 1.81 7.33
C SER A 181 -26.28 2.60 8.65
N GLU A 182 -25.16 2.64 9.38
CA GLU A 182 -25.13 3.15 10.77
C GLU A 182 -24.19 4.35 11.00
N LYS A 183 -23.27 4.63 10.06
CA LYS A 183 -22.18 5.62 10.27
C LYS A 183 -22.35 6.91 9.48
N GLY A 184 -23.52 7.14 8.87
CA GLY A 184 -23.70 8.29 7.99
C GLY A 184 -23.13 8.04 6.59
N TRP A 185 -22.39 9.01 6.07
CA TRP A 185 -21.66 8.91 4.81
C TRP A 185 -20.32 8.21 5.03
N GLY A 186 -19.83 7.49 4.02
CA GLY A 186 -18.52 6.84 4.02
C GLY A 186 -17.85 6.98 2.67
N VAL A 187 -16.57 6.63 2.60
CA VAL A 187 -15.79 6.65 1.36
C VAL A 187 -15.38 5.23 0.99
N ARG A 188 -15.49 4.90 -0.31
CA ARG A 188 -14.94 3.66 -0.89
C ARG A 188 -14.35 3.92 -2.27
N SER A 189 -13.70 2.90 -2.85
CA SER A 189 -13.17 2.95 -4.21
C SER A 189 -13.85 1.91 -5.10
N LEU A 190 -14.12 2.26 -6.35
CA LEU A 190 -14.62 1.31 -7.37
C LEU A 190 -13.54 0.33 -7.84
N ASN A 191 -12.27 0.66 -7.63
CA ASN A 191 -11.12 -0.12 -8.04
C ASN A 191 -10.37 -0.65 -6.83
N SER A 192 -9.62 -1.75 -7.01
CA SER A 192 -8.70 -2.24 -5.99
C SER A 192 -7.59 -1.23 -5.70
N ILE A 193 -7.25 -1.05 -4.44
CA ILE A 193 -6.16 -0.18 -3.98
C ILE A 193 -5.03 -1.06 -3.47
N SER A 194 -3.78 -0.81 -3.88
CA SER A 194 -2.64 -1.53 -3.32
C SER A 194 -2.18 -0.89 -2.01
N ARG A 195 -1.57 -1.70 -1.15
CA ARG A 195 -0.86 -1.20 0.03
C ARG A 195 0.11 -0.09 -0.34
N GLY A 196 0.12 0.96 0.48
CA GLY A 196 1.00 2.13 0.35
C GLY A 196 0.55 3.15 -0.69
N ASN A 197 -0.59 2.95 -1.37
CA ASN A 197 -1.14 3.99 -2.23
C ASN A 197 -1.65 5.19 -1.40
N PHE A 198 -1.36 6.40 -1.89
CA PHE A 198 -1.98 7.63 -1.43
C PHE A 198 -3.47 7.65 -1.81
N ILE A 199 -4.33 8.04 -0.87
CA ILE A 199 -5.78 8.11 -1.03
C ILE A 199 -6.23 9.55 -1.30
N CYS A 200 -6.11 10.39 -0.27
CA CYS A 200 -6.43 11.81 -0.30
C CYS A 200 -5.80 12.52 0.89
N GLU A 201 -5.78 13.84 0.84
CA GLU A 201 -5.49 14.70 1.98
C GLU A 201 -6.73 14.89 2.86
N TYR A 202 -6.58 15.19 4.15
CA TYR A 202 -7.63 15.79 4.96
C TYR A 202 -7.48 17.31 4.93
N THR A 203 -8.35 17.99 4.17
CA THR A 203 -8.27 19.46 4.03
C THR A 203 -9.40 20.14 4.78
N GLY A 204 -9.10 21.28 5.39
CA GLY A 204 -10.09 22.14 6.04
C GLY A 204 -9.48 23.47 6.47
N GLU A 205 -10.19 24.19 7.31
CA GLU A 205 -9.68 25.40 7.96
C GLU A 205 -8.71 25.00 9.08
N LEU A 206 -7.52 25.60 9.11
CA LEU A 206 -6.52 25.34 10.14
C LEU A 206 -6.78 26.26 11.34
N LEU A 207 -6.99 25.65 12.51
CA LEU A 207 -7.36 26.34 13.75
C LEU A 207 -6.35 26.05 14.85
N GLN A 208 -6.14 27.04 15.72
CA GLN A 208 -5.44 26.84 16.98
C GLN A 208 -6.34 26.08 17.98
N GLU A 209 -5.76 25.42 18.97
CA GLU A 209 -6.50 24.61 19.95
C GLU A 209 -7.58 25.43 20.69
N GLU A 210 -7.33 26.70 20.99
CA GLU A 210 -8.30 27.60 21.63
C GLU A 210 -9.47 27.99 20.72
N GLU A 211 -9.28 27.97 19.41
CA GLU A 211 -10.34 28.24 18.43
C GLU A 211 -11.17 26.98 18.18
N ALA A 212 -10.50 25.84 18.02
CA ALA A 212 -11.13 24.54 17.85
C ALA A 212 -12.00 24.15 19.06
N ALA A 213 -11.55 24.47 20.29
CA ALA A 213 -12.29 24.19 21.52
C ALA A 213 -13.62 24.98 21.65
N LYS A 214 -13.81 26.04 20.86
CA LYS A 214 -15.03 26.86 20.84
C LYS A 214 -16.05 26.38 19.81
N LEU A 215 -15.72 25.36 19.01
CA LEU A 215 -16.61 24.85 17.98
C LEU A 215 -17.67 23.94 18.61
N GLU A 216 -18.93 24.22 18.28
CA GLU A 216 -20.06 23.36 18.69
C GLU A 216 -20.06 22.00 17.96
N ASN A 217 -19.49 21.94 16.75
CA ASN A 217 -19.44 20.73 15.93
C ASN A 217 -18.03 20.12 15.95
N ASP A 218 -17.87 19.01 16.67
CA ASP A 218 -16.62 18.27 16.77
C ASP A 218 -16.53 17.08 15.79
N GLU A 219 -17.51 16.89 14.90
CA GLU A 219 -17.58 15.69 14.05
C GLU A 219 -16.57 15.68 12.90
N TYR A 220 -16.09 16.85 12.47
CA TYR A 220 -15.18 17.01 11.32
C TYR A 220 -13.84 17.64 11.71
N LEU A 221 -13.44 17.47 12.97
CA LEU A 221 -12.16 17.95 13.48
C LEU A 221 -11.10 16.87 13.34
N PHE A 222 -9.94 17.25 12.80
CA PHE A 222 -8.75 16.41 12.77
C PHE A 222 -7.64 17.06 13.59
N ASP A 223 -7.34 16.47 14.75
CA ASP A 223 -6.28 16.92 15.64
C ASP A 223 -4.91 16.48 15.10
N ILE A 224 -4.06 17.45 14.75
CA ILE A 224 -2.71 17.20 14.22
C ILE A 224 -1.78 16.77 15.36
N GLY A 225 -1.89 17.41 16.53
CA GLY A 225 -0.94 17.30 17.64
C GLY A 225 -1.02 15.96 18.38
N ARG A 226 -2.20 15.33 18.44
CA ARG A 226 -2.42 14.13 19.27
C ARG A 226 -2.18 12.80 18.56
N ASN A 227 -2.21 12.72 17.23
CA ASN A 227 -1.94 11.49 16.47
C ASN A 227 -0.56 10.88 16.72
N TYR A 228 0.33 11.65 17.31
CA TYR A 228 1.71 11.31 17.50
C TYR A 228 2.04 10.74 18.89
N HIS A 229 1.13 10.87 19.86
CA HIS A 229 1.27 10.32 21.21
C HIS A 229 0.76 8.88 21.35
N ASP A 230 0.25 8.27 20.27
CA ASP A 230 -0.20 6.87 20.28
C ASP A 230 1.00 5.91 20.33
N LYS A 231 1.47 5.65 21.55
CA LYS A 231 2.53 4.67 21.85
C LYS A 231 2.18 3.27 21.32
N ASP A 232 0.91 2.93 21.15
CA ASP A 232 0.49 1.62 20.68
C ASP A 232 0.50 1.51 19.15
N LEU A 233 0.16 2.59 18.42
CA LEU A 233 0.43 2.70 16.97
C LEU A 233 1.94 2.56 16.71
N TRP A 234 2.78 3.27 17.48
CA TRP A 234 4.23 3.19 17.35
C TRP A 234 4.81 1.83 17.74
N LYS A 235 4.31 1.17 18.80
CA LYS A 235 4.69 -0.22 19.14
C LYS A 235 4.30 -1.20 18.03
N ARG A 236 3.12 -1.03 17.41
CA ARG A 236 2.70 -1.87 16.27
C ARG A 236 3.57 -1.62 15.05
N LEU A 237 3.97 -0.37 14.79
CA LEU A 237 4.83 0.01 13.67
C LEU A 237 6.31 -0.37 13.87
N GLN A 238 6.81 -0.43 15.11
CA GLN A 238 8.17 -0.94 15.43
C GLN A 238 8.38 -2.39 14.99
N HIS A 239 7.34 -3.23 15.03
CA HIS A 239 7.39 -4.60 14.49
C HIS A 239 7.54 -4.62 12.96
N VAL A 240 7.12 -3.54 12.28
CA VAL A 240 7.19 -3.40 10.81
C VAL A 240 8.48 -2.69 10.38
N ASN A 241 9.05 -1.82 11.22
CA ASN A 241 10.32 -1.13 10.96
C ASN A 241 11.11 -0.88 12.26
N PRO A 242 12.12 -1.73 12.57
CA PRO A 242 12.97 -1.58 13.76
C PRO A 242 13.83 -0.30 13.79
N SER A 243 13.92 0.40 12.66
CA SER A 243 14.76 1.59 12.45
C SER A 243 14.06 2.91 12.79
N LEU A 244 12.80 2.86 13.26
CA LEU A 244 12.03 4.04 13.64
C LEU A 244 12.67 4.77 14.82
N GLN A 245 13.30 5.92 14.56
CA GLN A 245 13.78 6.83 15.59
C GLN A 245 12.61 7.67 16.13
N TYR A 246 12.39 7.56 17.45
CA TYR A 246 11.43 8.35 18.20
C TYR A 246 12.08 9.70 18.53
N ASP A 247 12.01 10.64 17.59
CA ASP A 247 12.54 11.98 17.79
C ASP A 247 11.40 12.99 17.67
N PHE A 248 11.19 13.74 18.75
CA PHE A 248 10.13 14.71 18.79
C PHE A 248 10.45 15.92 19.65
N PRO A 249 10.29 17.13 19.10
CA PRO A 249 10.14 18.31 19.92
C PRO A 249 8.77 18.25 20.59
N SER A 250 8.72 18.24 21.92
CA SER A 250 7.49 18.48 22.66
C SER A 250 7.05 19.93 22.45
N SER A 251 6.44 20.26 21.31
CA SER A 251 5.77 21.54 21.14
C SER A 251 4.46 21.51 21.92
N LYS A 252 4.25 22.53 22.76
CA LYS A 252 3.02 22.69 23.55
C LYS A 252 1.83 23.20 22.72
N GLU A 253 2.07 23.57 21.46
CA GLU A 253 1.07 24.16 20.58
C GLU A 253 0.52 23.08 19.64
N GLY A 254 -0.77 22.76 19.79
CA GLY A 254 -1.52 21.86 18.92
C GLY A 254 -2.35 22.65 17.91
N PHE A 255 -2.48 22.11 16.70
CA PHE A 255 -3.35 22.61 15.65
C PHE A 255 -4.41 21.57 15.29
N THR A 256 -5.56 22.05 14.85
CA THR A 256 -6.68 21.21 14.40
C THR A 256 -7.15 21.65 13.02
N ILE A 257 -7.52 20.70 12.17
CA ILE A 257 -8.14 20.99 10.88
C ILE A 257 -9.65 20.80 11.00
N ASP A 258 -10.43 21.86 10.74
CA ASP A 258 -11.89 21.82 10.68
C ASP A 258 -12.38 21.66 9.24
N GLY A 259 -12.94 20.49 8.93
CA GLY A 259 -13.54 20.18 7.63
C GLY A 259 -15.03 20.49 7.52
N ALA A 260 -15.69 21.02 8.56
CA ALA A 260 -17.15 21.15 8.63
C ALA A 260 -17.70 22.07 7.53
N LYS A 261 -17.23 23.32 7.47
CA LYS A 261 -17.68 24.32 6.49
C LYS A 261 -17.05 24.12 5.12
N CYS A 262 -15.73 23.98 5.09
CA CYS A 262 -14.93 23.87 3.87
C CYS A 262 -13.99 22.67 4.03
N GLY A 263 -14.18 21.61 3.25
CA GLY A 263 -13.34 20.43 3.32
C GLY A 263 -13.54 19.51 2.12
N ASN A 264 -12.58 18.63 1.87
CA ASN A 264 -12.59 17.71 0.72
C ASN A 264 -13.23 16.35 1.07
N VAL A 265 -13.03 15.34 0.23
CA VAL A 265 -13.54 13.97 0.43
C VAL A 265 -13.06 13.34 1.75
N GLY A 266 -11.91 13.78 2.29
CA GLY A 266 -11.32 13.24 3.51
C GLY A 266 -12.24 13.32 4.72
N LYS A 267 -13.10 14.34 4.80
CA LYS A 267 -14.05 14.53 5.91
C LYS A 267 -15.15 13.47 6.01
N PHE A 268 -15.36 12.70 4.94
CA PHE A 268 -16.35 11.61 4.90
C PHE A 268 -15.73 10.25 5.24
N ILE A 269 -14.43 10.19 5.52
CA ILE A 269 -13.77 8.94 5.84
C ILE A 269 -14.07 8.57 7.29
N ASN A 270 -14.80 7.46 7.49
CA ASN A 270 -15.23 7.01 8.81
C ASN A 270 -14.13 6.38 9.67
N HIS A 271 -14.44 6.25 10.95
CA HIS A 271 -13.66 5.48 11.91
C HIS A 271 -13.79 3.95 11.72
N SER A 272 -12.69 3.22 11.98
CA SER A 272 -12.71 1.80 12.33
C SER A 272 -11.66 1.44 13.38
N CYS A 273 -12.00 0.52 14.29
CA CYS A 273 -11.04 -0.11 15.22
C CYS A 273 -10.14 -1.14 14.52
N SER A 274 -10.41 -1.47 13.25
CA SER A 274 -9.54 -2.26 12.37
C SER A 274 -9.48 -1.57 11.02
N PRO A 275 -8.73 -0.46 10.94
CA PRO A 275 -8.70 0.38 9.75
C PRO A 275 -7.83 -0.23 8.65
N ASN A 276 -8.14 0.14 7.41
CA ASN A 276 -7.32 -0.16 6.24
C ASN A 276 -6.57 1.08 5.71
N LEU A 277 -6.79 2.25 6.35
CA LEU A 277 -6.04 3.48 6.13
C LEU A 277 -5.29 3.92 7.40
N TYR A 278 -4.25 4.73 7.21
CA TYR A 278 -3.61 5.50 8.27
C TYR A 278 -3.31 6.93 7.79
N ALA A 279 -3.27 7.88 8.72
CA ALA A 279 -2.88 9.25 8.46
C ALA A 279 -1.35 9.41 8.57
N GLN A 280 -0.74 10.05 7.59
CA GLN A 280 0.69 10.35 7.50
C GLN A 280 0.88 11.86 7.41
N ASN A 281 1.69 12.41 8.30
CA ASN A 281 2.12 13.81 8.23
C ASN A 281 3.12 13.99 7.08
N VAL A 282 2.85 14.94 6.20
CA VAL A 282 3.69 15.26 5.04
C VAL A 282 3.94 16.78 4.97
N LEU A 283 5.19 17.18 4.73
CA LEU A 283 5.56 18.56 4.40
C LEU A 283 6.12 18.64 2.98
N TRP A 284 5.71 19.67 2.25
CA TRP A 284 6.27 19.93 0.91
C TRP A 284 6.29 21.40 0.53
N ASP A 285 5.34 22.21 0.99
CA ASP A 285 5.18 23.63 0.65
C ASP A 285 5.79 24.59 1.68
N HIS A 286 5.96 24.15 2.93
CA HIS A 286 6.61 24.91 4.01
C HIS A 286 7.46 24.02 4.92
N ASP A 287 8.21 24.65 5.83
CA ASP A 287 9.09 23.97 6.81
C ASP A 287 8.52 23.94 8.24
N ASP A 288 7.33 24.53 8.49
CA ASP A 288 6.69 24.48 9.81
C ASP A 288 6.15 23.08 10.14
N MET A 289 6.86 22.36 11.01
CA MET A 289 6.54 20.98 11.41
C MET A 289 5.29 20.87 12.30
N ARG A 290 4.73 21.98 12.79
CA ARG A 290 3.53 21.98 13.65
C ARG A 290 2.25 21.82 12.83
N ILE A 291 2.30 22.15 11.55
CA ILE A 291 1.13 22.22 10.66
C ILE A 291 1.34 21.39 9.37
N PRO A 292 1.74 20.11 9.47
CA PRO A 292 1.91 19.27 8.29
C PRO A 292 0.58 19.02 7.58
N HIS A 293 0.67 18.67 6.29
CA HIS A 293 -0.46 18.11 5.58
C HIS A 293 -0.77 16.70 6.10
N ILE A 294 -2.06 16.41 6.26
CA ILE A 294 -2.55 15.11 6.73
C ILE A 294 -2.94 14.27 5.52
N MET A 295 -2.10 13.28 5.18
CA MET A 295 -2.27 12.46 3.98
C MET A 295 -2.67 11.03 4.35
N PHE A 296 -3.76 10.52 3.77
CA PHE A 296 -4.17 9.13 4.00
C PHE A 296 -3.49 8.17 3.04
N PHE A 297 -2.99 7.07 3.58
CA PHE A 297 -2.37 5.98 2.83
C PHE A 297 -2.98 4.62 3.20
N ALA A 298 -3.03 3.71 2.23
CA ALA A 298 -3.52 2.34 2.45
C ALA A 298 -2.50 1.50 3.26
N THR A 299 -2.94 0.86 4.34
CA THR A 299 -2.12 -0.04 5.16
C THR A 299 -2.01 -1.44 4.54
N GLU A 300 -2.96 -1.81 3.68
CA GLU A 300 -3.11 -3.13 3.07
C GLU A 300 -3.63 -3.03 1.63
N ASN A 301 -3.76 -4.18 0.96
CA ASN A 301 -4.46 -4.22 -0.34
C ASN A 301 -5.96 -4.20 -0.07
N ILE A 302 -6.69 -3.25 -0.64
CA ILE A 302 -8.10 -3.02 -0.40
C ILE A 302 -8.89 -3.41 -1.66
N PRO A 303 -9.75 -4.44 -1.59
CA PRO A 303 -10.70 -4.80 -2.64
C PRO A 303 -11.61 -3.64 -3.08
N PRO A 304 -12.13 -3.69 -4.33
CA PRO A 304 -13.21 -2.81 -4.77
C PRO A 304 -14.39 -2.81 -3.80
N LEU A 305 -15.03 -1.64 -3.66
CA LEU A 305 -16.24 -1.40 -2.88
C LEU A 305 -16.12 -1.60 -1.36
N GLN A 306 -14.95 -1.99 -0.86
CA GLN A 306 -14.67 -1.97 0.57
C GLN A 306 -14.55 -0.51 1.05
N GLU A 307 -15.19 -0.21 2.18
CA GLU A 307 -15.07 1.09 2.84
C GLU A 307 -13.62 1.37 3.24
N LEU A 308 -13.23 2.64 3.27
CA LEU A 308 -11.85 3.08 3.54
C LEU A 308 -11.67 3.73 4.92
N PRO A 309 -11.90 3.06 6.06
CA PRO A 309 -11.81 3.73 7.36
C PRO A 309 -10.38 3.88 7.90
N TYR A 310 -10.18 4.89 8.76
CA TYR A 310 -8.97 5.06 9.60
C TYR A 310 -9.31 5.02 11.10
N ASP A 311 -8.31 4.93 11.99
CA ASP A 311 -8.54 5.07 13.44
C ASP A 311 -8.57 6.57 13.79
N TYR A 312 -9.63 7.04 14.43
CA TYR A 312 -9.76 8.46 14.80
C TYR A 312 -8.90 8.81 16.02
N HIS A 313 -8.34 7.81 16.71
CA HIS A 313 -7.46 7.99 17.87
C HIS A 313 -8.07 8.79 19.03
N TYR A 314 -9.41 8.85 19.11
CA TYR A 314 -10.08 9.33 20.31
C TYR A 314 -9.80 8.42 21.50
N GLU A 315 -9.39 9.03 22.61
CA GLU A 315 -9.21 8.34 23.89
C GLU A 315 -10.53 8.31 24.66
N ILE A 316 -10.99 7.12 25.02
CA ILE A 316 -12.21 6.91 25.80
C ILE A 316 -12.09 7.64 27.14
N GLY A 317 -13.11 8.42 27.48
CA GLY A 317 -13.16 9.18 28.74
C GLY A 317 -12.41 10.52 28.74
N LYS A 318 -11.76 10.89 27.62
CA LYS A 318 -11.08 12.19 27.49
C LYS A 318 -11.90 13.25 26.75
N VAL A 319 -12.95 12.86 26.03
CA VAL A 319 -13.83 13.82 25.35
C VAL A 319 -14.88 14.30 26.35
N ARG A 320 -14.89 15.62 26.60
CA ARG A 320 -15.80 16.27 27.54
C ARG A 320 -16.57 17.39 26.85
N ASP A 321 -17.78 17.66 27.32
CA ASP A 321 -18.54 18.83 26.91
C ASP A 321 -18.05 20.10 27.63
N GLU A 322 -18.68 21.24 27.32
CA GLU A 322 -18.38 22.56 27.93
C GLU A 322 -18.53 22.57 29.46
N ASN A 323 -19.34 21.65 30.02
CA ASN A 323 -19.57 21.50 31.45
C ASN A 323 -18.62 20.49 32.10
N GLY A 324 -17.68 19.91 31.34
CA GLY A 324 -16.72 18.92 31.80
C GLY A 324 -17.27 17.50 31.94
N VAL A 325 -18.47 17.22 31.43
CA VAL A 325 -19.12 15.90 31.43
C VAL A 325 -18.60 15.07 30.27
N GLU A 326 -18.29 13.80 30.51
CA GLU A 326 -17.80 12.88 29.47
C GLU A 326 -18.85 12.71 28.36
N LYS A 327 -18.44 13.01 27.12
CA LYS A 327 -19.24 12.71 25.93
C LYS A 327 -19.06 11.24 25.57
N VAL A 328 -20.18 10.56 25.30
CA VAL A 328 -20.20 9.13 24.96
C VAL A 328 -20.75 8.93 23.56
N LYS A 329 -19.95 8.35 22.65
CA LYS A 329 -20.43 7.95 21.31
C LYS A 329 -20.08 6.49 21.04
N ARG A 330 -21.10 5.68 20.71
CA ARG A 330 -20.91 4.26 20.38
C ARG A 330 -20.19 4.09 19.04
N CYS A 331 -19.35 3.06 18.94
CA CYS A 331 -18.65 2.71 17.71
C CYS A 331 -19.42 1.63 16.93
N TYR A 332 -19.76 1.95 15.68
CA TYR A 332 -20.48 1.06 14.75
C TYR A 332 -19.57 0.57 13.60
N CYS A 333 -18.27 0.38 13.86
CA CYS A 333 -17.31 -0.01 12.82
C CYS A 333 -17.44 -1.46 12.34
N GLY A 334 -18.17 -2.30 13.07
CA GLY A 334 -18.38 -3.72 12.72
C GLY A 334 -17.16 -4.63 12.91
N SER A 335 -16.03 -4.10 13.39
CA SER A 335 -14.83 -4.93 13.66
C SER A 335 -15.07 -5.88 14.83
N THR A 336 -14.56 -7.12 14.71
CA THR A 336 -14.49 -8.08 15.82
C THR A 336 -13.59 -7.63 16.97
N LYS A 337 -12.70 -6.66 16.72
CA LYS A 337 -11.81 -6.02 17.70
C LYS A 337 -12.32 -4.63 18.11
N CYS A 338 -13.61 -4.35 17.94
CA CYS A 338 -14.20 -3.05 18.27
C CYS A 338 -14.02 -2.71 19.76
N ARG A 339 -13.64 -1.47 20.05
CA ARG A 339 -13.56 -0.92 21.42
C ARG A 339 -14.94 -0.58 22.03
N GLY A 340 -16.02 -0.76 21.28
CA GLY A 340 -17.40 -0.45 21.68
C GLY A 340 -17.77 1.04 21.62
N ARG A 341 -16.80 1.94 21.82
CA ARG A 341 -16.98 3.39 21.80
C ARG A 341 -15.98 4.07 20.87
N LEU A 342 -16.43 5.18 20.29
CA LEU A 342 -15.60 6.13 19.56
C LEU A 342 -14.90 7.06 20.57
N TYR A 343 -15.67 7.65 21.49
CA TYR A 343 -15.20 8.36 22.69
C TYR A 343 -16.12 8.15 23.87
#